data_AF-A0A2I0UW10-F1
#
_entry.id   AF-A0A2I0UW10-F1
#
_cell.length_a   1.000
_cell.length_b   1.000
_cell.length_c   1.000
_cell.angle_alpha   90.00
_cell.angle_beta   90.00
_cell.angle_gamma   90.00
#
_symmetry.space_group_name_H-M   'P 1'
#
loop_
_entity.id
_entity.type
_entity.pdbx_description
1 polymer ?
#
loop_
_entity_poly.entity_id
_entity_poly.type
_entity_poly.pdbx_seq_one_letter_code
_entity_poly.pdbx_strand_id
1 'polypeptide(L)'
;MNIEEHLLLWNYASIKVLDVRHRVMRIGDTLQPYKLPTSVLIVITRGTAQVHLDQTNYHVIQFQMIHSGKGAALEINQITNELECYLIFYKGSVPYPVGQRILQLFEKRNAFQIQFSLVPKYPVTIYEKVQLMYESWQQSRWLERLQVKTLFYQIILSIYQELCSQESYVKETDLVSQIKRYVDEHYADSIKLESLAEHLNYSVSHISAVFKRETNYSFIEYVMHTRMKKAVALLKSTNVSLKDIATSVGYTDVHYFNRIFKRHLGISPGKYRKRVMEQGILEDTPQIIMESSIEGEMFQRYIVNDNHYQYKKGENIPMSQKHKTNFAAIVLLCLTLLLGACSNGTNPQSKTQGQTTEVTQATIVYKAANREVEIPKNPKRIVVVADSYAGYLLALGIKPIGMSDFALSNPYFEGKIDGIESIGDNKSIEKILELKPDLIIAFDGMEGFENFEKIAPTVGIKYGAMSYREQLVEFGKMLNREKEAAQWINNWDEKIADNKSTIQEVVGDQTVSLMGGTDKEVYIYGDHYSRGGEIIYGEFQLNAPALVQKEALESKEWGVAFSIERLLDYAGDFIFVEDTALAFLKESILWNELPAVKNNKVTILDSDASYFNDPVSLEKQLDIVVEAFNKMDKNK
;
A
#
# COMPACT_ATOMS: atom_id res chain seq x y z
N MET A 1 6.26 11.62 14.18
CA MET A 1 6.25 10.69 15.33
C MET A 1 5.03 10.99 16.20
N ASN A 2 4.12 10.03 16.40
CA ASN A 2 3.07 10.14 17.43
C ASN A 2 3.66 9.64 18.76
N ILE A 3 3.97 10.58 19.67
CA ILE A 3 4.66 10.26 20.93
C ILE A 3 3.77 9.42 21.85
N GLU A 4 2.46 9.67 21.87
CA GLU A 4 1.53 8.92 22.72
C GLU A 4 1.45 7.45 22.31
N GLU A 5 1.41 7.18 21.00
CA GLU A 5 1.47 5.82 20.46
C GLU A 5 2.77 5.11 20.82
N HIS A 6 3.90 5.81 20.76
CA HIS A 6 5.19 5.23 21.13
C HIS A 6 5.27 4.92 22.63
N LEU A 7 4.83 5.85 23.48
CA LEU A 7 4.73 5.64 24.93
C LEU A 7 3.82 4.46 25.26
N LEU A 8 2.70 4.35 24.55
CA LEU A 8 1.80 3.21 24.67
C LEU A 8 2.54 1.90 24.37
N LEU A 9 3.29 1.81 23.27
CA LEU A 9 4.09 0.61 22.96
C LEU A 9 5.16 0.30 24.02
N TRP A 10 5.85 1.31 24.54
CA TRP A 10 6.84 1.13 25.61
C TRP A 10 6.24 0.58 26.90
N ASN A 11 4.99 0.94 27.23
CA ASN A 11 4.29 0.41 28.41
C ASN A 11 3.97 -1.09 28.29
N TYR A 12 3.76 -1.60 27.07
CA TYR A 12 3.52 -3.03 26.82
C TYR A 12 4.81 -3.78 26.41
N ALA A 13 5.96 -3.13 26.43
CA ALA A 13 7.21 -3.71 25.93
C ALA A 13 7.91 -4.64 26.94
N SER A 14 8.17 -5.87 26.51
CA SER A 14 9.21 -6.73 27.09
C SER A 14 10.56 -6.39 26.47
N ILE A 15 11.43 -5.78 27.27
CA ILE A 15 12.79 -5.39 26.86
C ILE A 15 13.82 -6.38 27.39
N LYS A 16 14.74 -6.77 26.49
CA LYS A 16 15.96 -7.50 26.81
C LYS A 16 17.17 -6.70 26.35
N VAL A 17 17.99 -6.23 27.29
CA VAL A 17 19.31 -5.66 26.99
C VAL A 17 20.25 -6.81 26.63
N LEU A 18 20.87 -6.71 25.46
CA LEU A 18 21.70 -7.76 24.86
C LEU A 18 23.19 -7.48 25.02
N ASP A 19 23.61 -6.22 24.97
CA ASP A 19 25.01 -5.83 25.14
C ASP A 19 25.13 -4.35 25.56
N VAL A 20 26.14 -4.02 26.35
CA VAL A 20 26.48 -2.63 26.71
C VAL A 20 27.97 -2.46 26.48
N ARG A 21 28.33 -1.67 25.47
CA ARG A 21 29.71 -1.43 25.07
C ARG A 21 30.13 -0.02 25.42
N HIS A 22 31.39 0.13 25.79
CA HIS A 22 32.07 1.40 25.91
C HIS A 22 33.18 1.46 24.84
N ARG A 23 33.25 2.58 24.11
CA ARG A 23 34.19 2.79 23.02
C ARG A 23 34.84 4.15 23.18
N VAL A 24 36.15 4.17 23.02
CA VAL A 24 36.97 5.38 22.92
C VAL A 24 37.68 5.32 21.57
N MET A 25 37.50 6.33 20.73
CA MET A 25 38.04 6.42 19.38
C MET A 25 38.83 7.72 19.23
N ARG A 26 39.98 7.68 18.55
CA ARG A 26 40.90 8.81 18.38
C ARG A 26 40.83 9.36 16.95
N ILE A 27 41.47 10.51 16.72
CA ILE A 27 41.63 11.08 15.38
C ILE A 27 42.21 10.03 14.42
N GLY A 28 41.54 9.82 13.29
CA GLY A 28 41.93 8.83 12.27
C GLY A 28 41.26 7.47 12.42
N ASP A 29 40.68 7.16 13.59
CA ASP A 29 39.85 5.96 13.74
C ASP A 29 38.54 6.14 12.96
N THR A 30 38.10 5.07 12.31
CA THR A 30 36.79 5.02 11.66
C THR A 30 36.07 3.74 12.07
N LEU A 31 34.78 3.85 12.31
CA LEU A 31 33.91 2.69 12.38
C LEU A 31 33.35 2.49 10.97
N GLN A 32 33.89 1.50 10.26
CA GLN A 32 33.41 1.12 8.94
C GLN A 32 31.91 0.76 9.00
N PRO A 33 31.16 0.92 7.88
CA PRO A 33 29.74 0.63 7.83
C PRO A 33 29.42 -0.74 8.42
N TYR A 34 28.68 -0.74 9.53
CA TYR A 34 28.30 -1.93 10.28
C TYR A 34 26.78 -2.01 10.40
N LYS A 35 26.21 -3.14 9.97
CA LYS A 35 24.76 -3.41 10.12
C LYS A 35 24.44 -3.72 11.58
N LEU A 36 23.54 -2.95 12.16
CA LEU A 36 23.15 -3.12 13.55
C LEU A 36 22.39 -4.45 13.74
N PRO A 37 22.85 -5.35 14.64
CA PRO A 37 22.25 -6.67 14.81
C PRO A 37 20.92 -6.62 15.60
N THR A 38 20.69 -5.53 16.31
CA THR A 38 19.51 -5.22 17.12
C THR A 38 19.42 -3.71 17.32
N SER A 39 18.29 -3.22 17.84
CA SER A 39 18.13 -1.80 18.18
C SER A 39 19.23 -1.32 19.14
N VAL A 40 19.71 -0.09 18.93
CA VAL A 40 20.80 0.49 19.68
C VAL A 40 20.46 1.89 20.17
N LEU A 41 20.85 2.18 21.41
CA LEU A 41 20.96 3.54 21.92
C LEU A 41 22.45 3.88 22.04
N ILE A 42 22.88 4.90 21.30
CA ILE A 42 24.24 5.44 21.30
C ILE A 42 24.23 6.70 22.14
N VAL A 43 25.10 6.77 23.14
CA VAL A 43 25.27 7.93 24.01
C VAL A 43 26.69 8.44 23.86
N ILE A 44 26.85 9.63 23.28
CA ILE A 44 28.15 10.29 23.16
C ILE A 44 28.45 10.99 24.48
N THR A 45 29.56 10.68 25.15
CA THR A 45 29.89 11.26 26.46
C THR A 45 31.02 12.28 26.39
N ARG A 46 31.86 12.18 25.35
CA ARG A 46 32.95 13.12 25.08
C ARG A 46 33.25 13.16 23.58
N GLY A 47 33.58 14.34 23.06
CA GLY A 47 34.03 14.54 21.68
C GLY A 47 32.94 14.91 20.67
N THR A 48 33.39 15.09 19.43
CA THR A 48 32.52 15.28 18.27
C THR A 48 32.98 14.38 17.12
N ALA A 49 32.03 13.95 16.30
CA ALA A 49 32.27 13.13 15.12
C ALA A 49 31.14 13.29 14.12
N GLN A 50 31.32 12.76 12.91
CA GLN A 50 30.19 12.49 12.02
C GLN A 50 29.72 11.05 12.24
N VAL A 51 28.45 10.91 12.58
CA VAL A 51 27.78 9.62 12.68
C VAL A 51 26.80 9.51 11.53
N HIS A 52 27.06 8.58 10.63
CA HIS A 52 26.14 8.25 9.55
C HIS A 52 25.27 7.08 9.97
N LEU A 53 23.95 7.29 9.95
CA LEU A 53 22.95 6.25 10.15
C LEU A 53 22.02 6.22 8.94
N ASP A 54 22.16 5.16 8.15
CA ASP A 54 21.50 4.93 6.87
C ASP A 54 21.71 6.00 5.80
N GLN A 55 20.87 7.05 5.75
CA GLN A 55 21.02 8.20 4.86
C GLN A 55 21.18 9.52 5.62
N THR A 56 21.11 9.47 6.96
CA THR A 56 21.11 10.65 7.79
C THR A 56 22.50 10.84 8.41
N ASN A 57 23.08 12.00 8.13
CA ASN A 57 24.33 12.44 8.73
C ASN A 57 24.02 13.23 10.00
N TYR A 58 24.59 12.80 11.12
CA TYR A 58 24.58 13.54 12.37
C TYR A 58 25.99 14.05 12.65
N HIS A 59 26.14 15.38 12.69
CA HIS A 59 27.31 15.98 13.32
C HIS A 59 27.10 15.91 14.84
N VAL A 60 27.68 14.89 15.48
CA VAL A 60 27.40 14.60 16.88
C VAL A 60 28.25 15.46 17.80
N ILE A 61 27.62 15.91 18.88
CA ILE A 61 28.27 16.66 19.95
C ILE A 61 28.21 15.89 21.28
N GLN A 62 28.92 16.40 22.28
CA GLN A 62 28.93 15.81 23.61
C GLN A 62 27.52 15.70 24.20
N PHE A 63 27.24 14.58 24.86
CA PHE A 63 25.96 14.19 25.45
C PHE A 63 24.80 13.97 24.47
N GLN A 64 25.06 14.04 23.16
CA GLN A 64 24.06 13.69 22.19
C GLN A 64 23.74 12.19 22.26
N MET A 65 22.44 11.89 22.31
CA MET A 65 21.90 10.56 22.25
C MET A 65 21.34 10.30 20.86
N ILE A 66 21.54 9.10 20.37
CA ILE A 66 21.07 8.65 19.07
C ILE A 66 20.48 7.27 19.23
N HIS A 67 19.26 7.10 18.76
CA HIS A 67 18.61 5.80 18.72
C HIS A 67 18.46 5.35 17.27
N SER A 68 18.65 4.06 17.02
CA SER A 68 18.38 3.45 15.72
C SER A 68 17.95 1.99 15.86
N GLY A 69 17.21 1.52 14.85
CA GLY A 69 16.66 0.18 14.77
C GLY A 69 17.66 -0.90 14.36
N LYS A 70 17.18 -2.14 14.32
CA LYS A 70 17.91 -3.29 13.76
C LYS A 70 18.05 -3.08 12.25
N GLY A 71 19.18 -3.49 11.68
CA GLY A 71 19.42 -3.48 10.23
C GLY A 71 19.94 -2.14 9.68
N ALA A 72 19.80 -1.05 10.43
CA ALA A 72 20.39 0.24 10.06
C ALA A 72 21.92 0.15 9.97
N ALA A 73 22.49 0.83 8.98
CA ALA A 73 23.95 0.90 8.80
C ALA A 73 24.51 2.05 9.62
N LEU A 74 25.37 1.72 10.59
CA LEU A 74 26.10 2.67 11.42
C LEU A 74 27.52 2.83 10.88
N GLU A 75 27.92 4.07 10.62
CA GLU A 75 29.30 4.45 10.33
C GLU A 75 29.65 5.66 11.20
N ILE A 76 30.88 5.68 11.72
CA ILE A 76 31.42 6.81 12.48
C ILE A 76 32.73 7.23 11.83
N ASN A 77 32.80 8.46 11.39
CA ASN A 77 33.98 9.03 10.73
C ASN A 77 34.20 10.48 11.18
N GLN A 78 35.26 11.11 10.66
CA GLN A 78 35.59 12.52 10.90
C GLN A 78 35.61 12.91 12.40
N ILE A 79 36.34 12.13 13.21
CA ILE A 79 36.56 12.43 14.63
C ILE A 79 37.51 13.61 14.76
N THR A 80 37.08 14.67 15.45
CA THR A 80 37.87 15.91 15.60
C THR A 80 38.99 15.80 16.62
N ASN A 81 38.73 15.16 17.77
CA ASN A 81 39.66 14.97 18.88
C ASN A 81 39.64 13.51 19.37
N GLU A 82 38.79 13.22 20.35
CA GLU A 82 38.56 11.88 20.87
C GLU A 82 37.05 11.73 21.04
N LEU A 83 36.49 10.63 20.52
CA LEU A 83 35.09 10.30 20.67
C LEU A 83 34.96 9.19 21.71
N GLU A 84 34.23 9.48 22.78
CA GLU A 84 33.84 8.49 23.77
C GLU A 84 32.34 8.26 23.68
N CYS A 85 31.94 7.01 23.55
CA CYS A 85 30.54 6.64 23.44
C CYS A 85 30.22 5.31 24.09
N TYR A 86 28.97 5.20 24.51
CA TYR A 86 28.36 3.96 24.96
C TYR A 86 27.35 3.48 23.94
N LEU A 87 27.40 2.19 23.61
CA LEU A 87 26.43 1.54 22.72
C LEU A 87 25.64 0.52 23.53
N ILE A 88 24.35 0.77 23.69
CA ILE A 88 23.42 -0.07 24.43
C ILE A 88 22.55 -0.82 23.43
N PHE A 89 22.83 -2.10 23.23
CA PHE A 89 22.08 -2.97 22.34
C PHE A 89 20.95 -3.63 23.09
N TYR A 90 19.74 -3.56 22.54
CA TYR A 90 18.56 -4.14 23.17
C TYR A 90 17.59 -4.68 22.14
N LYS A 91 16.75 -5.62 22.57
CA LYS A 91 15.62 -6.14 21.80
C LYS A 91 14.34 -5.81 22.55
N GLY A 92 13.45 -5.08 21.89
CA GLY A 92 12.08 -4.87 22.33
C GLY A 92 11.12 -5.83 21.65
N SER A 93 10.16 -6.34 22.42
CA SER A 93 9.09 -7.22 21.95
C SER A 93 7.83 -6.94 22.74
N VAL A 94 6.66 -7.22 22.20
CA VAL A 94 5.40 -7.14 22.94
C VAL A 94 5.01 -8.58 23.34
N PRO A 95 4.92 -8.92 24.64
CA PRO A 95 4.58 -10.26 25.10
C PRO A 95 3.09 -10.54 24.84
N TYR A 96 2.75 -11.82 24.60
CA TYR A 96 1.38 -12.28 24.42
C TYR A 96 0.83 -12.86 25.74
N PRO A 97 -0.46 -12.67 26.09
CA PRO A 97 -1.51 -11.97 25.34
C PRO A 97 -1.44 -10.44 25.46
N VAL A 98 -1.71 -9.75 24.36
CA VAL A 98 -1.81 -8.28 24.31
C VAL A 98 -2.92 -7.89 23.34
N GLY A 99 -3.66 -6.81 23.63
CA GLY A 99 -4.81 -6.40 22.82
C GLY A 99 -4.44 -6.08 21.38
N GLN A 100 -5.35 -6.38 20.44
CA GLN A 100 -5.13 -6.25 18.99
C GLN A 100 -4.71 -4.83 18.57
N ARG A 101 -5.20 -3.79 19.26
CA ARG A 101 -4.76 -2.40 19.07
C ARG A 101 -3.25 -2.23 19.25
N ILE A 102 -2.67 -2.86 20.28
CA ILE A 102 -1.23 -2.76 20.59
C ILE A 102 -0.41 -3.58 19.59
N LEU A 103 -0.91 -4.75 19.17
CA LEU A 103 -0.28 -5.56 18.12
C LEU A 103 -0.26 -4.81 16.79
N GLN A 104 -1.40 -4.28 16.35
CA GLN A 104 -1.49 -3.47 15.14
C GLN A 104 -0.60 -2.23 15.21
N LEU A 105 -0.53 -1.58 16.37
CA LEU A 105 0.36 -0.43 16.57
C LEU A 105 1.84 -0.85 16.49
N PHE A 106 2.21 -1.98 17.07
CA PHE A 106 3.57 -2.52 17.02
C PHE A 106 3.98 -2.89 15.59
N GLU A 107 3.05 -3.48 14.81
CA GLU A 107 3.27 -3.81 13.40
C GLU A 107 3.35 -2.58 12.50
N LYS A 108 2.51 -1.56 12.75
CA LYS A 108 2.46 -0.35 11.91
C LYS A 108 3.54 0.66 12.26
N ARG A 109 3.89 0.82 13.54
CA ARG A 109 4.82 1.84 14.04
C ARG A 109 5.65 1.29 15.20
N ASN A 110 6.60 0.42 14.87
CA ASN A 110 7.48 -0.18 15.87
C ASN A 110 8.39 0.89 16.52
N ALA A 111 8.07 1.27 17.77
CA ALA A 111 8.83 2.25 18.54
C ALA A 111 10.31 1.87 18.75
N PHE A 112 10.68 0.60 18.61
CA PHE A 112 12.07 0.14 18.73
C PHE A 112 12.88 0.26 17.44
N GLN A 113 12.23 0.62 16.31
CA GLN A 113 12.90 0.79 15.01
C GLN A 113 13.06 2.24 14.58
N ILE A 114 12.56 3.20 15.35
CA ILE A 114 12.61 4.61 15.01
C ILE A 114 14.03 5.16 15.12
N GLN A 115 14.36 6.15 14.31
CA GLN A 115 15.61 6.87 14.41
C GLN A 115 15.35 8.25 15.00
N PHE A 116 16.11 8.63 16.01
CA PHE A 116 16.06 9.98 16.54
C PHE A 116 17.42 10.36 17.09
N SER A 117 17.66 11.67 17.17
CA SER A 117 18.78 12.22 17.90
C SER A 117 18.33 13.40 18.74
N LEU A 118 18.83 13.47 19.96
CA LEU A 118 18.52 14.55 20.89
C LEU A 118 19.68 14.81 21.84
N VAL A 119 19.69 15.99 22.45
CA VAL A 119 20.60 16.33 23.55
C VAL A 119 19.75 16.44 24.82
N PRO A 120 20.00 15.63 25.86
CA PRO A 120 19.18 15.64 27.06
C PRO A 120 19.38 16.93 27.85
N LYS A 121 18.32 17.44 28.47
CA LYS A 121 18.38 18.62 29.34
C LYS A 121 19.27 18.43 30.57
N TYR A 122 19.34 17.20 31.08
CA TYR A 122 20.14 16.82 32.25
C TYR A 122 21.21 15.77 31.88
N PRO A 123 22.26 16.17 31.14
CA PRO A 123 23.22 15.23 30.55
C PRO A 123 24.04 14.45 31.58
N VAL A 124 24.40 15.08 32.71
CA VAL A 124 25.16 14.43 33.79
C VAL A 124 24.38 13.26 34.39
N THR A 125 23.08 13.46 34.62
CA THR A 125 22.18 12.44 35.17
C THR A 125 21.97 11.24 34.25
N ILE A 126 22.07 11.44 32.93
CA ILE A 126 22.09 10.36 31.94
C ILE A 126 23.44 9.66 31.95
N TYR A 127 24.53 10.42 31.94
CA TYR A 127 25.89 9.90 31.98
C TYR A 127 26.12 8.96 33.19
N GLU A 128 25.73 9.39 34.39
CA GLU A 128 25.84 8.56 35.61
C GLU A 128 25.10 7.22 35.48
N LYS A 129 23.90 7.23 34.88
CA LYS A 129 23.11 6.01 34.66
C LYS A 129 23.76 5.10 33.64
N VAL A 130 24.27 5.66 32.54
CA VAL A 130 24.94 4.90 31.47
C VAL A 130 26.24 4.28 31.98
N GLN A 131 27.02 5.03 32.76
CA GLN A 131 28.24 4.53 33.39
C GLN A 131 27.92 3.39 34.36
N LEU A 132 26.97 3.59 35.27
CA LEU A 132 26.53 2.54 36.20
C LEU A 132 25.97 1.32 35.46
N MET A 133 25.24 1.53 34.36
CA MET A 133 24.71 0.45 33.52
C MET A 133 25.84 -0.36 32.90
N TYR A 134 26.90 0.29 32.41
CA TYR A 134 28.08 -0.40 31.89
C TYR A 134 28.82 -1.17 32.98
N GLU A 135 29.05 -0.57 34.15
CA GLU A 135 29.71 -1.22 35.29
C GLU A 135 28.92 -2.46 35.76
N SER A 136 27.59 -2.35 35.92
CA SER A 136 26.71 -3.48 36.24
C SER A 136 26.70 -4.53 35.13
N TRP A 137 26.79 -4.14 33.85
CA TRP A 137 26.85 -5.08 32.72
C TRP A 137 28.11 -5.96 32.76
N GLN A 138 29.25 -5.40 33.15
CA GLN A 138 30.52 -6.14 33.28
C GLN A 138 30.46 -7.20 34.38
N GLN A 139 29.78 -6.92 35.49
CA GLN A 139 29.69 -7.84 36.63
C GLN A 139 28.90 -9.13 36.35
N SER A 140 28.02 -9.12 35.33
CA SER A 140 27.36 -10.31 34.76
C SER A 140 26.53 -11.20 35.71
N ARG A 141 26.22 -10.72 36.92
CA ARG A 141 25.40 -11.38 37.94
C ARG A 141 23.91 -11.04 37.78
N TRP A 142 23.04 -11.87 38.35
CA TRP A 142 21.57 -11.75 38.16
C TRP A 142 20.99 -10.42 38.66
N LEU A 143 21.44 -9.93 39.83
CA LEU A 143 20.97 -8.67 40.40
C LEU A 143 21.39 -7.48 39.52
N GLU A 144 22.63 -7.50 39.03
CA GLU A 144 23.22 -6.47 38.19
C GLU A 144 22.57 -6.48 36.78
N ARG A 145 22.17 -7.65 36.26
CA ARG A 145 21.34 -7.74 35.04
C ARG A 145 19.96 -7.10 35.22
N LEU A 146 19.33 -7.27 36.40
CA LEU A 146 18.08 -6.58 36.72
C LEU A 146 18.31 -5.06 36.84
N GLN A 147 19.40 -4.64 37.48
CA GLN A 147 19.78 -3.23 37.60
C GLN A 147 20.01 -2.57 36.23
N VAL A 148 20.71 -3.25 35.31
CA VAL A 148 20.88 -2.81 33.92
C VAL A 148 19.53 -2.57 33.25
N LYS A 149 18.58 -3.51 33.41
CA LYS A 149 17.23 -3.37 32.84
C LYS A 149 16.50 -2.15 33.42
N THR A 150 16.59 -1.93 34.73
CA THR A 150 15.98 -0.78 35.39
C THR A 150 16.60 0.55 34.92
N LEU A 151 17.94 0.62 34.83
CA LEU A 151 18.65 1.81 34.33
C LEU A 151 18.29 2.12 32.88
N PHE A 152 18.14 1.10 32.04
CA PHE A 152 17.68 1.27 30.67
C PHE A 152 16.31 1.95 30.61
N TYR A 153 15.32 1.46 31.38
CA TYR A 153 13.99 2.09 31.43
C TYR A 153 14.04 3.52 31.96
N GLN A 154 14.90 3.82 32.94
CA GLN A 154 15.08 5.20 33.42
C GLN A 154 15.63 6.13 32.32
N ILE A 155 16.58 5.66 31.51
CA ILE A 155 17.13 6.42 30.39
C ILE A 155 16.06 6.66 29.31
N ILE A 156 15.30 5.62 28.94
CA ILE A 156 14.19 5.74 27.98
C ILE A 156 13.12 6.71 28.50
N LEU A 157 12.76 6.66 29.78
CA LEU A 157 11.80 7.59 30.37
C LEU A 157 12.28 9.05 30.23
N SER A 158 13.55 9.32 30.55
CA SER A 158 14.12 10.67 30.40
C SER A 158 14.14 11.13 28.94
N ILE A 159 14.40 10.23 27.99
CA ILE A 159 14.32 10.53 26.55
C ILE A 159 12.90 10.96 26.17
N TYR A 160 11.88 10.20 26.56
CA TYR A 160 10.50 10.49 26.17
C TYR A 160 9.93 11.73 26.87
N GLN A 161 10.36 12.01 28.10
CA GLN A 161 10.04 13.29 28.77
C GLN A 161 10.56 14.50 27.97
N GLU A 162 11.76 14.39 27.40
CA GLU A 162 12.33 15.45 26.56
C GLU A 162 11.60 15.54 25.21
N LEU A 163 11.31 14.40 24.58
CA LEU A 163 10.57 14.36 23.32
C LEU A 163 9.14 14.92 23.45
N CYS A 164 8.48 14.74 24.59
CA CYS A 164 7.18 15.35 24.89
C CYS A 164 7.25 16.88 25.07
N SER A 165 8.41 17.43 25.41
CA SER A 165 8.56 18.84 25.81
C SER A 165 9.26 19.73 24.78
N GLN A 166 9.91 19.15 23.77
CA GLN A 166 10.57 19.89 22.69
C GLN A 166 9.98 19.54 21.31
N GLU A 167 9.90 20.53 20.41
CA GLU A 167 9.78 20.31 18.95
C GLU A 167 11.10 19.74 18.37
N SER A 168 11.59 18.62 18.91
CA SER A 168 12.81 17.97 18.44
C SER A 168 12.58 17.25 17.11
N TYR A 169 13.50 17.45 16.16
CA TYR A 169 13.46 16.85 14.83
C TYR A 169 13.67 15.32 14.89
N VAL A 170 12.57 14.57 14.91
CA VAL A 170 12.57 13.10 14.85
C VAL A 170 12.30 12.66 13.41
N LYS A 171 13.27 11.97 12.81
CA LYS A 171 13.19 11.45 11.43
C LYS A 171 13.05 9.94 11.49
N GLU A 172 11.90 9.41 11.05
CA GLU A 172 11.70 7.95 10.93
C GLU A 172 12.82 7.33 10.06
N THR A 173 13.30 6.17 10.47
CA THR A 173 14.31 5.40 9.73
C THR A 173 13.73 5.06 8.36
N ASP A 174 14.47 5.33 7.29
CA ASP A 174 14.01 5.06 5.92
C ASP A 174 14.11 3.56 5.63
N LEU A 175 13.08 2.83 6.07
CA LEU A 175 12.89 1.40 5.83
C LEU A 175 13.06 1.06 4.34
N VAL A 176 12.58 1.93 3.45
CA VAL A 176 12.64 1.72 2.00
C VAL A 176 14.06 1.81 1.50
N SER A 177 14.87 2.73 2.02
CA SER A 177 16.31 2.77 1.73
C SER A 177 17.06 1.54 2.23
N GLN A 178 16.72 0.99 3.39
CA GLN A 178 17.30 -0.28 3.86
C GLN A 178 16.96 -1.43 2.92
N ILE A 179 15.70 -1.51 2.47
CA ILE A 179 15.24 -2.52 1.52
C ILE A 179 15.94 -2.35 0.16
N LYS A 180 16.02 -1.12 -0.38
CA LYS A 180 16.69 -0.84 -1.65
C LYS A 180 18.16 -1.27 -1.62
N ARG A 181 18.87 -0.92 -0.54
CA ARG A 181 20.27 -1.31 -0.33
C ARG A 181 20.43 -2.83 -0.28
N TYR A 182 19.57 -3.52 0.47
CA TYR A 182 19.58 -4.98 0.53
C TYR A 182 19.38 -5.60 -0.86
N VAL A 183 18.44 -5.08 -1.64
CA VAL A 183 18.22 -5.54 -3.03
C VAL A 183 19.45 -5.26 -3.89
N ASP A 184 20.06 -4.08 -3.79
CA ASP A 184 21.25 -3.73 -4.58
C ASP A 184 22.48 -4.61 -4.25
N GLU A 185 22.60 -5.07 -3.01
CA GLU A 185 23.66 -5.97 -2.56
C GLU A 185 23.40 -7.45 -2.94
N HIS A 186 22.14 -7.88 -2.92
CA HIS A 186 21.75 -9.30 -3.04
C HIS A 186 20.92 -9.63 -4.28
N TYR A 187 20.77 -8.71 -5.26
CA TYR A 187 19.86 -8.89 -6.40
C TYR A 187 20.08 -10.19 -7.18
N ALA A 188 21.31 -10.72 -7.22
CA ALA A 188 21.64 -11.96 -7.92
C ALA A 188 21.19 -13.22 -7.17
N ASP A 189 20.94 -13.13 -5.86
CA ASP A 189 20.54 -14.25 -5.02
C ASP A 189 19.02 -14.49 -5.09
N SER A 190 18.55 -15.65 -4.62
CA SER A 190 17.12 -15.91 -4.45
C SER A 190 16.58 -15.13 -3.24
N ILE A 191 16.25 -13.86 -3.45
CA ILE A 191 15.74 -13.01 -2.37
C ILE A 191 14.27 -13.33 -2.09
N LYS A 192 13.98 -13.77 -0.88
CA LYS A 192 12.62 -13.93 -0.33
C LYS A 192 12.28 -12.76 0.58
N LEU A 193 11.03 -12.31 0.51
CA LEU A 193 10.57 -11.17 1.30
C LEU A 193 10.49 -11.52 2.80
N GLU A 194 10.20 -12.78 3.11
CA GLU A 194 10.16 -13.33 4.46
C GLU A 194 11.53 -13.25 5.12
N SER A 195 12.58 -13.63 4.39
CA SER A 195 13.97 -13.56 4.87
C SER A 195 14.42 -12.13 5.12
N LEU A 196 13.96 -11.18 4.28
CA LEU A 196 14.23 -9.76 4.49
C LEU A 196 13.48 -9.20 5.72
N ALA A 197 12.22 -9.60 5.91
CA ALA A 197 11.41 -9.20 7.05
C ALA A 197 11.99 -9.68 8.37
N GLU A 198 12.43 -10.93 8.43
CA GLU A 198 13.14 -11.49 9.59
C GLU A 198 14.48 -10.78 9.83
N HIS A 199 15.23 -10.48 8.76
CA HIS A 199 16.50 -9.78 8.85
C HIS A 199 16.33 -8.38 9.45
N LEU A 200 15.33 -7.62 8.98
CA LEU A 200 15.06 -6.26 9.45
C LEU A 200 14.15 -6.21 10.70
N ASN A 201 13.63 -7.35 11.17
CA ASN A 201 12.74 -7.45 12.33
C ASN A 201 11.45 -6.61 12.19
N TYR A 202 10.90 -6.64 10.98
CA TYR A 202 9.57 -6.13 10.63
C TYR A 202 8.68 -7.28 10.18
N SER A 203 7.37 -7.08 10.16
CA SER A 203 6.47 -8.04 9.52
C SER A 203 6.57 -7.93 7.99
N VAL A 204 6.33 -9.05 7.30
CA VAL A 204 6.29 -9.11 5.82
C VAL A 204 5.25 -8.15 5.25
N SER A 205 4.09 -8.06 5.92
CA SER A 205 3.01 -7.15 5.55
C SER A 205 3.43 -5.68 5.66
N HIS A 206 4.10 -5.30 6.76
CA HIS A 206 4.60 -3.93 6.95
C HIS A 206 5.62 -3.54 5.87
N ILE A 207 6.60 -4.41 5.60
CA ILE A 207 7.58 -4.18 4.52
C ILE A 207 6.89 -4.06 3.17
N SER A 208 5.97 -4.95 2.83
CA SER A 208 5.24 -4.93 1.56
C SER A 208 4.47 -3.62 1.37
N ALA A 209 3.71 -3.22 2.40
CA ALA A 209 2.88 -2.03 2.36
C ALA A 209 3.73 -0.76 2.25
N VAL A 210 4.75 -0.61 3.10
CA VAL A 210 5.63 0.56 3.11
C VAL A 210 6.43 0.66 1.81
N PHE A 211 7.00 -0.45 1.34
CA PHE A 211 7.81 -0.47 0.13
C PHE A 211 7.00 -0.19 -1.13
N LYS A 212 5.79 -0.77 -1.26
CA LYS A 212 4.90 -0.51 -2.40
C LYS A 212 4.42 0.94 -2.40
N ARG A 213 4.07 1.49 -1.24
CA ARG A 213 3.63 2.89 -1.09
C ARG A 213 4.70 3.89 -1.53
N GLU A 214 5.96 3.65 -1.21
CA GLU A 214 7.03 4.63 -1.49
C GLU A 214 7.77 4.40 -2.81
N THR A 215 7.78 3.17 -3.33
CA THR A 215 8.46 2.87 -4.60
C THR A 215 7.52 2.72 -5.78
N ASN A 216 6.21 2.60 -5.54
CA ASN A 216 5.18 2.20 -6.52
C ASN A 216 5.41 0.81 -7.16
N TYR A 217 6.35 0.03 -6.64
CA TYR A 217 6.64 -1.34 -7.09
C TYR A 217 6.40 -2.32 -5.95
N SER A 218 5.88 -3.49 -6.25
CA SER A 218 6.04 -4.62 -5.33
C SER A 218 7.52 -4.94 -5.16
N PHE A 219 7.87 -5.58 -4.06
CA PHE A 219 9.25 -6.00 -3.80
C PHE A 219 9.82 -6.86 -4.93
N ILE A 220 9.03 -7.81 -5.46
CA ILE A 220 9.44 -8.70 -6.55
C ILE A 220 9.64 -7.92 -7.85
N GLU A 221 8.76 -6.96 -8.15
CA GLU A 221 8.91 -6.09 -9.33
C GLU A 221 10.17 -5.23 -9.21
N TYR A 222 10.45 -4.67 -8.03
CA TYR A 222 11.65 -3.88 -7.82
C TYR A 222 12.93 -4.70 -8.00
N VAL A 223 12.98 -5.93 -7.45
CA VAL A 223 14.09 -6.87 -7.69
C VAL A 223 14.23 -7.16 -9.18
N MET A 224 13.12 -7.43 -9.89
CA MET A 224 13.13 -7.66 -11.34
C MET A 224 13.67 -6.44 -12.10
N HIS A 225 13.22 -5.22 -11.78
CA HIS A 225 13.70 -3.98 -12.38
C HIS A 225 15.21 -3.80 -12.17
N THR A 226 15.70 -4.02 -10.96
CA THR A 226 17.13 -3.94 -10.63
C THR A 226 17.94 -4.96 -11.43
N ARG A 227 17.46 -6.22 -11.53
CA ARG A 227 18.08 -7.26 -12.35
C ARG A 227 18.11 -6.88 -13.83
N MET A 228 17.03 -6.32 -14.39
CA MET A 228 16.98 -5.87 -15.79
C MET A 228 17.95 -4.71 -16.04
N LYS A 229 18.04 -3.74 -15.12
CA LYS A 229 19.00 -2.64 -15.21
C LYS A 229 20.44 -3.13 -15.25
N LYS A 230 20.80 -4.10 -14.39
CA LYS A 230 22.13 -4.74 -14.39
C LYS A 230 22.37 -5.57 -15.65
N ALA A 231 21.37 -6.30 -16.14
CA ALA A 231 21.46 -7.06 -17.39
C ALA A 231 21.69 -6.14 -18.61
N VAL A 232 21.01 -4.99 -18.68
CA VAL A 232 21.24 -3.98 -19.71
C VAL A 232 22.67 -3.45 -19.64
N ALA A 233 23.18 -3.13 -18.45
CA ALA A 233 24.54 -2.67 -18.29
C ALA A 233 25.55 -3.70 -18.83
N LEU A 234 25.40 -4.98 -18.46
CA LEU A 234 26.25 -6.07 -18.93
C LEU A 234 26.15 -6.31 -20.45
N LEU A 235 24.97 -6.14 -21.04
CA LEU A 235 24.76 -6.23 -22.49
C LEU A 235 25.43 -5.09 -23.27
N LYS A 236 25.62 -3.92 -22.63
CA LYS A 236 26.32 -2.78 -23.22
C LYS A 236 27.83 -2.86 -23.05
N SER A 237 28.31 -3.28 -21.88
CA SER A 237 29.73 -3.21 -21.52
C SER A 237 30.52 -4.49 -21.83
N THR A 238 29.87 -5.61 -22.16
CA THR A 238 30.55 -6.90 -22.30
C THR A 238 30.06 -7.75 -23.48
N ASN A 239 30.91 -8.69 -23.93
CA ASN A 239 30.60 -9.70 -24.95
C ASN A 239 30.20 -11.06 -24.36
N VAL A 240 29.93 -11.12 -23.05
CA VAL A 240 29.62 -12.36 -22.32
C VAL A 240 28.36 -13.04 -22.88
N SER A 241 28.25 -14.37 -22.79
CA SER A 241 27.10 -15.08 -23.35
C SER A 241 25.78 -14.67 -22.67
N LEU A 242 24.64 -14.78 -23.37
CA LEU A 242 23.33 -14.48 -22.77
C LEU A 242 23.00 -15.42 -21.60
N LYS A 243 23.55 -16.64 -21.60
CA LYS A 243 23.40 -17.61 -20.52
C LYS A 243 24.08 -17.10 -19.25
N ASP A 244 25.34 -16.67 -19.35
CA ASP A 244 26.08 -16.21 -18.18
C ASP A 244 25.54 -14.86 -17.67
N ILE A 245 25.04 -14.00 -18.56
CA ILE A 245 24.34 -12.78 -18.13
C ILE A 245 23.08 -13.13 -17.34
N ALA A 246 22.25 -14.05 -17.82
CA ALA A 246 21.06 -14.50 -17.09
C ALA A 246 21.43 -15.07 -15.72
N THR A 247 22.46 -15.90 -15.63
CA THR A 247 22.95 -16.44 -14.35
C THR A 247 23.49 -15.35 -13.43
N SER A 248 24.28 -14.40 -13.94
CA SER A 248 24.88 -13.32 -13.14
C SER A 248 23.87 -12.34 -12.55
N VAL A 249 22.68 -12.20 -13.17
CA VAL A 249 21.60 -11.35 -12.68
C VAL A 249 20.52 -12.14 -11.92
N GLY A 250 20.78 -13.41 -11.58
CA GLY A 250 19.92 -14.21 -10.70
C GLY A 250 18.79 -14.98 -11.39
N TYR A 251 18.91 -15.27 -12.68
CA TYR A 251 18.01 -16.15 -13.42
C TYR A 251 18.69 -17.48 -13.76
N THR A 252 18.09 -18.58 -13.30
CA THR A 252 18.53 -19.95 -13.63
C THR A 252 18.11 -20.37 -15.03
N ASP A 253 16.91 -19.96 -15.46
CA ASP A 253 16.38 -20.25 -16.80
C ASP A 253 16.57 -19.08 -17.77
N VAL A 254 17.39 -19.32 -18.80
CA VAL A 254 17.69 -18.37 -19.88
C VAL A 254 16.45 -18.04 -20.73
N HIS A 255 15.55 -19.00 -20.95
CA HIS A 255 14.31 -18.78 -21.69
C HIS A 255 13.36 -17.87 -20.92
N TYR A 256 13.26 -18.05 -19.60
CA TYR A 256 12.49 -17.17 -18.73
C TYR A 256 13.07 -15.74 -18.71
N PHE A 257 14.39 -15.61 -18.56
CA PHE A 257 15.10 -14.33 -18.66
C PHE A 257 14.81 -13.61 -19.99
N ASN A 258 14.93 -14.31 -21.13
CA ASN A 258 14.66 -13.74 -22.45
C ASN A 258 13.23 -13.20 -22.58
N ARG A 259 12.25 -13.93 -22.03
CA ARG A 259 10.84 -13.52 -22.03
C ARG A 259 10.60 -12.27 -21.20
N ILE A 260 11.14 -12.23 -19.98
CA ILE A 260 11.03 -11.08 -19.08
C ILE A 260 11.72 -9.86 -19.68
N PHE A 261 12.94 -10.02 -20.20
CA PHE A 261 13.69 -8.92 -20.80
C PHE A 261 12.94 -8.32 -22.01
N LYS A 262 12.40 -9.18 -22.89
CA LYS A 262 11.59 -8.73 -24.03
C LYS A 262 10.32 -8.01 -23.58
N ARG A 263 9.65 -8.49 -22.54
CA ARG A 263 8.48 -7.82 -21.95
C ARG A 263 8.84 -6.45 -21.38
N HIS A 264 10.02 -6.32 -20.77
CA HIS A 264 10.46 -5.09 -20.10
C HIS A 264 10.96 -4.01 -21.06
N LEU A 265 11.70 -4.39 -22.11
CA LEU A 265 12.38 -3.46 -23.03
C LEU A 265 11.81 -3.50 -24.46
N GLY A 266 10.77 -4.29 -24.71
CA GLY A 266 10.14 -4.47 -26.01
C GLY A 266 10.93 -5.30 -27.03
N ILE A 267 12.21 -5.56 -26.79
CA ILE A 267 13.10 -6.33 -27.68
C ILE A 267 13.91 -7.38 -26.93
N SER A 268 14.25 -8.49 -27.59
CA SER A 268 15.04 -9.57 -27.00
C SER A 268 16.48 -9.13 -26.68
N PRO A 269 17.15 -9.70 -25.65
CA PRO A 269 18.53 -9.37 -25.28
C PRO A 269 19.53 -9.41 -26.44
N GLY A 270 19.44 -10.42 -27.32
CA GLY A 270 20.33 -10.56 -28.48
C GLY A 270 20.15 -9.42 -29.49
N LYS A 271 18.90 -9.08 -29.83
CA LYS A 271 18.59 -7.91 -30.69
C LYS A 271 19.02 -6.59 -30.03
N TYR A 272 18.84 -6.47 -28.71
CA TYR A 272 19.27 -5.30 -27.95
C TYR A 272 20.79 -5.09 -28.03
N ARG A 273 21.58 -6.15 -27.79
CA ARG A 273 23.04 -6.10 -27.93
C ARG A 273 23.48 -5.71 -29.33
N LYS A 274 22.90 -6.34 -30.36
CA LYS A 274 23.22 -6.04 -31.76
C LYS A 274 22.96 -4.56 -32.08
N ARG A 275 21.82 -4.03 -31.64
CA ARG A 275 21.46 -2.61 -31.82
C ARG A 275 22.44 -1.66 -31.12
N VAL A 276 22.83 -1.96 -29.88
CA VAL A 276 23.80 -1.13 -29.14
C VAL A 276 25.17 -1.17 -29.79
N MET A 277 25.62 -2.34 -30.26
CA MET A 277 26.89 -2.46 -30.98
C MET A 277 26.87 -1.74 -32.33
N GLU A 278 25.78 -1.83 -33.09
CA GLU A 278 25.60 -1.12 -34.35
C GLU A 278 25.53 0.41 -34.14
N GLN A 279 24.98 0.88 -33.02
CA GLN A 279 24.95 2.30 -32.66
C GLN A 279 26.28 2.82 -32.10
N GLY A 280 27.05 2.00 -31.38
CA GLY A 280 28.39 2.36 -30.88
C GLY A 280 29.49 2.38 -31.95
N ILE A 281 29.28 1.74 -33.09
CA ILE A 281 30.22 1.78 -34.23
C ILE A 281 30.12 3.11 -35.02
N LEU A 282 29.06 3.90 -34.82
CA LEU A 282 28.82 5.14 -35.56
C LEU A 282 29.35 6.43 -34.89
N GLU A 283 29.85 6.36 -33.66
CA GLU A 283 30.33 7.57 -32.93
C GLU A 283 31.85 7.82 -32.99
N ASP A 284 32.66 6.87 -33.50
CA ASP A 284 34.12 7.05 -33.67
C ASP A 284 34.59 6.62 -35.06
N THR A 285 34.27 7.43 -36.08
CA THR A 285 35.06 7.42 -37.32
C THR A 285 35.87 8.71 -37.40
N PRO A 286 37.20 8.67 -37.22
CA PRO A 286 38.04 9.77 -37.65
C PRO A 286 38.00 9.77 -39.18
N GLN A 287 37.57 10.89 -39.75
CA GLN A 287 37.80 11.18 -41.16
C GLN A 287 39.31 11.08 -41.43
N ILE A 288 39.74 10.00 -42.06
CA ILE A 288 40.98 9.98 -42.83
C ILE A 288 40.59 9.77 -44.28
N ILE A 289 40.27 10.89 -44.93
CA ILE A 289 40.55 11.09 -46.34
C ILE A 289 41.51 12.27 -46.40
N MET A 290 42.81 11.97 -46.43
CA MET A 290 43.77 12.79 -47.14
C MET A 290 44.15 12.02 -48.40
N GLU A 291 43.53 12.39 -49.53
CA GLU A 291 44.21 12.34 -50.83
C GLU A 291 45.14 13.57 -50.85
N SER A 292 46.37 13.59 -51.36
CA SER A 292 47.23 12.72 -52.16
C SER A 292 48.64 13.35 -52.11
N SER A 293 49.71 12.63 -52.45
CA SER A 293 50.80 13.09 -53.36
C SER A 293 52.01 12.17 -53.26
N ILE A 294 52.51 11.70 -54.42
CA ILE A 294 53.77 10.97 -54.69
C ILE A 294 53.60 9.44 -54.90
N GLU A 295 53.54 9.07 -56.21
CA GLU A 295 53.87 7.80 -56.91
C GLU A 295 53.35 6.45 -56.35
N GLY A 296 52.57 5.66 -57.11
CA GLY A 296 53.01 4.74 -58.20
C GLY A 296 53.15 3.31 -57.61
N GLU A 297 52.32 2.30 -57.90
CA GLU A 297 52.18 1.57 -59.16
C GLU A 297 50.95 0.63 -59.16
N MET A 298 50.53 0.27 -60.37
CA MET A 298 49.52 -0.71 -60.75
C MET A 298 49.70 -2.11 -60.12
N PHE A 299 48.59 -2.82 -59.91
CA PHE A 299 48.31 -4.07 -60.63
C PHE A 299 46.81 -4.40 -60.63
N GLN A 300 46.18 -4.19 -61.80
CA GLN A 300 44.94 -4.87 -62.17
C GLN A 300 45.25 -6.34 -62.51
N ARG A 301 44.43 -7.27 -62.03
CA ARG A 301 44.02 -8.46 -62.80
C ARG A 301 42.55 -8.81 -62.54
N TYR A 302 41.75 -8.48 -63.55
CA TYR A 302 40.58 -9.16 -64.12
C TYR A 302 40.50 -10.69 -63.85
N ILE A 303 39.36 -11.40 -63.87
CA ILE A 303 38.23 -11.38 -64.85
C ILE A 303 37.06 -12.27 -64.31
N VAL A 304 35.79 -11.85 -64.57
CA VAL A 304 34.63 -12.67 -65.07
C VAL A 304 33.86 -13.57 -64.06
N ASN A 305 32.52 -13.62 -63.98
CA ASN A 305 31.46 -13.21 -64.91
C ASN A 305 30.05 -13.03 -64.29
N ASP A 306 29.21 -12.24 -64.97
CA ASP A 306 27.76 -12.40 -65.27
C ASP A 306 26.67 -12.57 -64.18
N ASN A 307 25.89 -11.51 -63.95
CA ASN A 307 24.60 -11.34 -64.66
C ASN A 307 24.01 -9.93 -64.49
N HIS A 308 23.74 -9.29 -65.62
CA HIS A 308 23.14 -7.97 -65.77
C HIS A 308 21.87 -8.11 -66.61
N TYR A 309 20.72 -7.59 -66.16
CA TYR A 309 19.64 -7.13 -67.06
C TYR A 309 18.91 -5.92 -66.47
N GLN A 310 19.34 -4.76 -66.95
CA GLN A 310 18.59 -3.63 -67.51
C GLN A 310 17.37 -2.99 -66.81
N TYR A 311 17.64 -1.73 -66.46
CA TYR A 311 16.81 -0.51 -66.50
C TYR A 311 15.91 -0.31 -67.75
N LYS A 312 14.74 0.33 -67.52
CA LYS A 312 14.21 1.50 -68.28
C LYS A 312 13.45 2.40 -67.27
N LYS A 313 13.93 3.57 -66.83
CA LYS A 313 14.13 4.92 -67.43
C LYS A 313 12.85 5.78 -67.52
N GLY A 314 12.91 7.01 -66.97
CA GLY A 314 11.99 8.14 -67.23
C GLY A 314 11.48 8.84 -65.96
N GLU A 315 12.30 9.61 -65.25
CA GLU A 315 12.35 11.10 -65.31
C GLU A 315 11.23 11.84 -64.56
N ASN A 316 11.55 12.39 -63.38
CA ASN A 316 11.64 13.85 -63.12
C ASN A 316 11.70 14.10 -61.61
N ILE A 317 12.83 14.68 -61.19
CA ILE A 317 13.05 15.19 -59.83
C ILE A 317 12.70 16.68 -59.83
N PRO A 318 11.89 17.16 -58.88
CA PRO A 318 12.09 18.48 -58.33
C PRO A 318 12.64 18.35 -56.90
N MET A 319 13.82 18.95 -56.72
CA MET A 319 14.40 19.28 -55.43
C MET A 319 13.40 20.08 -54.59
N SER A 320 13.08 19.63 -53.37
CA SER A 320 12.62 20.53 -52.32
C SER A 320 13.73 20.67 -51.27
N GLN A 321 14.34 21.85 -51.28
CA GLN A 321 15.22 22.31 -50.22
C GLN A 321 14.38 22.45 -48.93
N LYS A 322 14.64 21.62 -47.93
CA LYS A 322 14.15 21.89 -46.57
C LYS A 322 14.94 23.06 -45.99
N HIS A 323 14.37 24.25 -46.07
CA HIS A 323 14.79 25.37 -45.24
C HIS A 323 14.58 25.02 -43.76
N LYS A 324 15.63 25.20 -42.95
CA LYS A 324 15.48 25.28 -41.49
C LYS A 324 14.66 26.54 -41.18
N THR A 325 13.39 26.39 -40.83
CA THR A 325 12.58 27.49 -40.32
C THR A 325 13.01 27.77 -38.88
N ASN A 326 13.57 28.96 -38.66
CA ASN A 326 13.96 29.50 -37.36
C ASN A 326 12.76 29.58 -36.43
N PHE A 327 12.68 28.63 -35.49
CA PHE A 327 11.71 28.60 -34.39
C PHE A 327 11.71 29.90 -33.56
N ALA A 328 12.81 30.64 -33.57
CA ALA A 328 12.96 31.93 -32.89
C ALA A 328 12.05 33.05 -33.46
N ALA A 329 11.66 33.00 -34.74
CA ALA A 329 10.82 34.04 -35.35
C ALA A 329 9.33 33.90 -34.98
N ILE A 330 8.86 32.69 -34.66
CA ILE A 330 7.46 32.42 -34.28
C ILE A 330 7.22 32.81 -32.82
N VAL A 331 8.19 32.58 -31.94
CA VAL A 331 8.13 32.99 -30.53
C VAL A 331 8.13 34.52 -30.40
N LEU A 332 8.86 35.24 -31.26
CA LEU A 332 8.86 36.71 -31.26
C LEU A 332 7.52 37.29 -31.77
N LEU A 333 6.81 36.62 -32.68
CA LEU A 333 5.51 37.06 -33.20
C LEU A 333 4.37 36.88 -32.18
N CYS A 334 4.45 35.84 -31.33
CA CYS A 334 3.48 35.60 -30.26
C CYS A 334 3.63 36.59 -29.09
N LEU A 335 4.85 37.06 -28.79
CA LEU A 335 5.07 38.06 -27.74
C LEU A 335 4.59 39.46 -28.12
N THR A 336 4.59 39.81 -29.40
CA THR A 336 4.07 41.11 -29.88
C THR A 336 2.53 41.19 -29.87
N LEU A 337 1.83 40.04 -29.92
CA LEU A 337 0.36 39.99 -29.85
C LEU A 337 -0.19 40.12 -28.42
N LEU A 338 0.63 39.82 -27.40
CA LEU A 338 0.22 39.92 -25.99
C LEU A 338 0.38 41.32 -25.39
N LEU A 339 1.07 42.25 -26.06
CA LEU A 339 1.31 43.62 -25.58
C LEU A 339 0.44 44.69 -26.25
N GLY A 340 -0.53 44.30 -27.09
CA GLY A 340 -1.37 45.22 -27.87
C GLY A 340 -2.79 45.48 -27.34
N ALA A 341 -3.20 44.91 -26.20
CA ALA A 341 -4.60 44.99 -25.74
C ALA A 341 -4.82 45.84 -24.47
N CYS A 342 -3.92 46.80 -24.20
CA CYS A 342 -4.19 47.87 -23.25
C CYS A 342 -3.87 49.22 -23.89
N SER A 343 -4.85 49.81 -24.59
CA SER A 343 -4.90 51.26 -24.74
C SER A 343 -6.33 51.80 -24.89
N ASN A 344 -6.67 52.64 -23.92
CA ASN A 344 -7.61 53.78 -23.93
C ASN A 344 -9.14 53.58 -23.94
N GLY A 345 -9.75 54.18 -22.90
CA GLY A 345 -10.98 54.96 -23.09
C GLY A 345 -11.90 55.11 -21.86
N THR A 346 -11.51 55.97 -20.90
CA THR A 346 -12.39 56.87 -20.12
C THR A 346 -13.70 56.38 -19.47
N ASN A 347 -13.77 56.52 -18.14
CA ASN A 347 -15.01 56.67 -17.36
C ASN A 347 -15.99 57.67 -18.02
N PRO A 348 -17.32 57.42 -17.96
CA PRO A 348 -18.08 57.85 -16.78
C PRO A 348 -19.14 56.85 -16.27
N GLN A 349 -19.50 57.04 -15.00
CA GLN A 349 -20.57 56.37 -14.25
C GLN A 349 -21.83 56.12 -15.08
N SER A 350 -22.42 54.93 -14.98
CA SER A 350 -23.88 54.68 -15.02
C SER A 350 -24.21 53.23 -14.63
N LYS A 351 -25.17 53.08 -13.72
CA LYS A 351 -25.79 51.82 -13.31
C LYS A 351 -26.43 51.11 -14.51
N THR A 352 -26.16 49.82 -14.75
CA THR A 352 -27.17 48.90 -15.31
C THR A 352 -26.81 47.44 -15.04
N GLN A 353 -27.80 46.69 -14.56
CA GLN A 353 -27.79 45.24 -14.42
C GLN A 353 -27.50 44.54 -15.74
N GLY A 354 -26.60 43.55 -15.72
CA GLY A 354 -26.43 42.55 -16.76
C GLY A 354 -26.18 41.21 -16.08
N GLN A 355 -27.20 40.35 -16.09
CA GLN A 355 -27.22 39.01 -15.49
C GLN A 355 -26.17 38.11 -16.15
N THR A 356 -25.24 37.58 -15.36
CA THR A 356 -24.67 36.26 -15.61
C THR A 356 -25.58 35.26 -14.90
N THR A 357 -26.33 34.48 -15.67
CA THR A 357 -27.21 33.44 -15.16
C THR A 357 -26.35 32.30 -14.60
N GLU A 358 -25.97 32.38 -13.33
CA GLU A 358 -25.66 31.17 -12.56
C GLU A 358 -26.97 30.37 -12.48
N VAL A 359 -26.97 29.20 -13.11
CA VAL A 359 -28.04 28.21 -12.87
C VAL A 359 -27.88 27.78 -11.42
N THR A 360 -28.61 28.46 -10.53
CA THR A 360 -28.76 28.09 -9.14
C THR A 360 -29.46 26.73 -9.14
N GLN A 361 -28.69 25.65 -9.01
CA GLN A 361 -29.27 24.34 -8.74
C GLN A 361 -30.02 24.47 -7.41
N ALA A 362 -31.31 24.13 -7.42
CA ALA A 362 -32.09 24.10 -6.19
C ALA A 362 -31.38 23.16 -5.19
N THR A 363 -31.09 23.66 -4.00
CA THR A 363 -30.47 22.91 -2.91
C THR A 363 -31.53 22.44 -1.92
N ILE A 364 -31.21 21.38 -1.19
CA ILE A 364 -32.00 20.90 -0.05
C ILE A 364 -31.07 20.80 1.17
N VAL A 365 -31.60 21.11 2.35
CA VAL A 365 -30.88 20.84 3.60
C VAL A 365 -31.13 19.39 3.96
N TYR A 366 -30.08 18.57 3.88
CA TYR A 366 -30.09 17.17 4.26
C TYR A 366 -29.51 17.02 5.66
N LYS A 367 -30.24 16.34 6.54
CA LYS A 367 -29.80 16.09 7.92
C LYS A 367 -29.01 14.79 7.99
N ALA A 368 -27.69 14.90 7.85
CA ALA A 368 -26.79 13.78 8.09
C ALA A 368 -26.66 13.47 9.59
N ALA A 369 -26.10 12.30 9.93
CA ALA A 369 -26.01 11.81 11.31
C ALA A 369 -25.28 12.76 12.27
N ASN A 370 -24.34 13.56 11.75
CA ASN A 370 -23.46 14.44 12.53
C ASN A 370 -23.74 15.95 12.33
N ARG A 371 -24.47 16.35 11.27
CA ARG A 371 -24.77 17.76 10.94
C ARG A 371 -25.83 17.91 9.84
N GLU A 372 -26.32 19.12 9.67
CA GLU A 372 -27.08 19.52 8.49
C GLU A 372 -26.11 19.92 7.36
N VAL A 373 -26.34 19.40 6.14
CA VAL A 373 -25.54 19.65 4.95
C VAL A 373 -26.46 20.14 3.84
N GLU A 374 -26.12 21.26 3.22
CA GLU A 374 -26.83 21.73 2.03
C GLU A 374 -26.31 20.97 0.79
N ILE A 375 -27.15 20.14 0.19
CA ILE A 375 -26.82 19.32 -0.98
C ILE A 375 -27.66 19.72 -2.19
N PRO A 376 -27.18 19.51 -3.44
CA PRO A 376 -28.00 19.73 -4.62
C PRO A 376 -29.25 18.82 -4.59
N LYS A 377 -30.42 19.34 -4.94
CA LYS A 377 -31.67 18.56 -5.00
C LYS A 377 -31.60 17.39 -5.99
N ASN A 378 -30.78 17.52 -7.03
CA ASN A 378 -30.55 16.50 -8.05
C ASN A 378 -29.05 16.48 -8.40
N PRO A 379 -28.21 15.82 -7.59
CA PRO A 379 -26.78 15.75 -7.85
C PRO A 379 -26.53 14.93 -9.12
N LYS A 380 -25.59 15.38 -9.97
CA LYS A 380 -25.27 14.77 -11.27
C LYS A 380 -23.86 14.20 -11.31
N ARG A 381 -22.96 14.69 -10.45
CA ARG A 381 -21.53 14.39 -10.42
C ARG A 381 -21.17 13.89 -9.03
N ILE A 382 -21.66 12.69 -8.71
CA ILE A 382 -21.49 12.10 -7.40
C ILE A 382 -20.20 11.30 -7.35
N VAL A 383 -19.38 11.53 -6.32
CA VAL A 383 -18.22 10.70 -6.01
C VAL A 383 -18.49 9.93 -4.72
N VAL A 384 -18.27 8.61 -4.76
CA VAL A 384 -18.43 7.73 -3.59
C VAL A 384 -17.05 7.33 -3.09
N VAL A 385 -16.67 7.88 -1.94
CA VAL A 385 -15.44 7.55 -1.22
C VAL A 385 -15.70 6.42 -0.21
N ALA A 386 -16.94 6.32 0.28
CA ALA A 386 -17.35 5.26 1.18
C ALA A 386 -17.77 4.00 0.42
N ASP A 387 -16.81 3.10 0.21
CA ASP A 387 -16.93 1.92 -0.65
C ASP A 387 -18.19 1.09 -0.39
N SER A 388 -18.55 0.87 0.88
CA SER A 388 -19.73 0.08 1.28
C SER A 388 -21.06 0.61 0.75
N TYR A 389 -21.11 1.87 0.33
CA TYR A 389 -22.32 2.52 -0.16
C TYR A 389 -22.41 2.64 -1.69
N ALA A 390 -21.37 2.21 -2.40
CA ALA A 390 -21.29 2.18 -3.85
C ALA A 390 -22.54 1.60 -4.53
N GLY A 391 -22.90 0.37 -4.16
CA GLY A 391 -23.98 -0.34 -4.84
C GLY A 391 -25.39 0.15 -4.51
N TYR A 392 -25.55 0.98 -3.46
CA TYR A 392 -26.83 1.67 -3.21
C TYR A 392 -27.16 2.64 -4.34
N LEU A 393 -26.17 3.41 -4.82
CA LEU A 393 -26.37 4.31 -5.96
C LEU A 393 -26.70 3.52 -7.22
N LEU A 394 -25.96 2.43 -7.47
CA LEU A 394 -26.17 1.57 -8.63
C LEU A 394 -27.57 0.93 -8.63
N ALA A 395 -28.08 0.54 -7.46
CA ALA A 395 -29.44 0.01 -7.31
C ALA A 395 -30.53 1.07 -7.54
N LEU A 396 -30.26 2.32 -7.16
CA LEU A 396 -31.14 3.47 -7.45
C LEU A 396 -31.01 4.00 -8.89
N GLY A 397 -30.25 3.30 -9.75
CA GLY A 397 -30.05 3.68 -11.15
C GLY A 397 -29.15 4.90 -11.33
N ILE A 398 -28.36 5.26 -10.32
CA ILE A 398 -27.42 6.37 -10.34
C ILE A 398 -26.01 5.83 -10.57
N LYS A 399 -25.36 6.31 -11.64
CA LYS A 399 -23.94 6.05 -11.89
C LYS A 399 -23.11 7.17 -11.27
N PRO A 400 -22.33 6.91 -10.20
CA PRO A 400 -21.36 7.89 -9.72
C PRO A 400 -20.28 8.11 -10.79
N ILE A 401 -19.65 9.28 -10.76
CA ILE A 401 -18.56 9.61 -11.70
C ILE A 401 -17.20 9.14 -11.18
N GLY A 402 -17.10 8.83 -9.89
CA GLY A 402 -15.87 8.36 -9.25
C GLY A 402 -16.14 7.41 -8.10
N MET A 403 -15.37 6.33 -8.04
CA MET A 403 -15.39 5.30 -7.00
C MET A 403 -13.97 4.81 -6.72
N SER A 404 -13.74 4.24 -5.54
CA SER A 404 -12.44 3.67 -5.19
C SER A 404 -12.07 2.46 -6.04
N ASP A 405 -10.77 2.14 -6.07
CA ASP A 405 -10.28 0.91 -6.68
C ASP A 405 -10.90 -0.34 -6.03
N PHE A 406 -11.14 -0.29 -4.72
CA PHE A 406 -11.73 -1.41 -3.97
C PHE A 406 -13.18 -1.65 -4.39
N ALA A 407 -14.00 -0.60 -4.46
CA ALA A 407 -15.38 -0.72 -4.90
C ALA A 407 -15.48 -1.12 -6.38
N LEU A 408 -14.59 -0.62 -7.24
CA LEU A 408 -14.52 -1.00 -8.66
C LEU A 408 -14.08 -2.44 -8.88
N SER A 409 -13.36 -3.04 -7.92
CA SER A 409 -12.93 -4.44 -8.00
C SER A 409 -14.03 -5.45 -7.64
N ASN A 410 -15.18 -5.00 -7.12
CA ASN A 410 -16.29 -5.90 -6.76
C ASN A 410 -16.87 -6.58 -8.02
N PRO A 411 -16.77 -7.93 -8.13
CA PRO A 411 -17.26 -8.65 -9.31
C PRO A 411 -18.78 -8.55 -9.49
N TYR A 412 -19.56 -8.28 -8.43
CA TYR A 412 -21.02 -8.14 -8.52
C TYR A 412 -21.48 -6.84 -9.19
N PHE A 413 -20.56 -5.91 -9.43
CA PHE A 413 -20.86 -4.66 -10.13
C PHE A 413 -20.66 -4.75 -11.65
N GLU A 414 -20.35 -5.94 -12.18
CA GLU A 414 -20.17 -6.16 -13.63
C GLU A 414 -21.36 -5.63 -14.45
N GLY A 415 -21.04 -4.88 -15.53
CA GLY A 415 -22.04 -4.24 -16.39
C GLY A 415 -22.74 -3.01 -15.80
N LYS A 416 -22.47 -2.64 -14.55
CA LYS A 416 -23.03 -1.43 -13.91
C LYS A 416 -22.01 -0.30 -13.76
N ILE A 417 -20.72 -0.60 -13.82
CA ILE A 417 -19.61 0.34 -13.56
C ILE A 417 -18.98 0.96 -14.83
N ASP A 418 -19.54 0.68 -16.01
CA ASP A 418 -19.04 1.26 -17.26
C ASP A 418 -19.10 2.78 -17.23
N GLY A 419 -17.93 3.40 -17.41
CA GLY A 419 -17.74 4.86 -17.46
C GLY A 419 -17.48 5.53 -16.11
N ILE A 420 -17.31 4.77 -15.03
CA ILE A 420 -16.97 5.29 -13.70
C ILE A 420 -15.45 5.39 -13.55
N GLU A 421 -14.94 6.54 -13.09
CA GLU A 421 -13.50 6.74 -12.92
C GLU A 421 -12.99 6.23 -11.56
N SER A 422 -11.74 5.75 -11.55
CA SER A 422 -11.06 5.36 -10.30
C SER A 422 -10.51 6.59 -9.57
N ILE A 423 -10.90 6.75 -8.31
CA ILE A 423 -10.33 7.75 -7.39
C ILE A 423 -9.15 7.19 -6.57
N GLY A 424 -8.70 5.96 -6.84
CA GLY A 424 -7.60 5.32 -6.10
C GLY A 424 -8.05 4.70 -4.75
N ASP A 425 -7.18 4.79 -3.74
CA ASP A 425 -7.34 4.22 -2.40
C ASP A 425 -8.16 5.10 -1.44
N ASN A 426 -9.07 5.93 -1.97
CA ASN A 426 -9.89 6.88 -1.21
C ASN A 426 -9.13 8.04 -0.52
N LYS A 427 -7.84 8.19 -0.77
CA LYS A 427 -7.01 9.28 -0.21
C LYS A 427 -6.54 10.32 -1.23
N SER A 428 -6.78 10.07 -2.52
CA SER A 428 -6.33 10.94 -3.61
C SER A 428 -7.29 12.11 -3.81
N ILE A 429 -7.08 13.18 -3.05
CA ILE A 429 -7.87 14.42 -3.11
C ILE A 429 -7.80 15.05 -4.50
N GLU A 430 -6.64 14.99 -5.15
CA GLU A 430 -6.40 15.57 -6.48
C GLU A 430 -7.32 14.95 -7.54
N LYS A 431 -7.46 13.61 -7.53
CA LYS A 431 -8.33 12.91 -8.46
C LYS A 431 -9.80 13.28 -8.26
N ILE A 432 -10.24 13.37 -7.01
CA ILE A 432 -11.62 13.79 -6.68
C ILE A 432 -11.87 15.22 -7.16
N LEU A 433 -10.88 16.11 -7.03
CA LEU A 433 -10.99 17.50 -7.47
C LEU A 433 -11.06 17.62 -9.01
N GLU A 434 -10.31 16.81 -9.75
CA GLU A 434 -10.38 16.73 -11.23
C GLU A 434 -11.77 16.30 -11.71
N LEU A 435 -12.42 15.42 -10.96
CA LEU A 435 -13.80 14.97 -11.18
C LEU A 435 -14.85 16.01 -10.81
N LYS A 436 -14.50 17.24 -10.38
CA LYS A 436 -15.40 18.37 -10.03
C LYS A 436 -16.78 17.92 -9.51
N PRO A 437 -16.85 17.15 -8.41
CA PRO A 437 -18.12 16.60 -7.93
C PRO A 437 -19.10 17.69 -7.51
N ASP A 438 -20.40 17.39 -7.57
CA ASP A 438 -21.45 18.21 -6.96
C ASP A 438 -22.00 17.59 -5.65
N LEU A 439 -21.60 16.35 -5.34
CA LEU A 439 -21.85 15.67 -4.08
C LEU A 439 -20.75 14.63 -3.82
N ILE A 440 -20.27 14.56 -2.58
CA ILE A 440 -19.35 13.51 -2.12
C ILE A 440 -20.02 12.71 -0.99
N ILE A 441 -19.96 11.39 -1.07
CA ILE A 441 -20.43 10.47 -0.02
C ILE A 441 -19.21 9.78 0.61
N ALA A 442 -19.05 9.98 1.92
CA ALA A 442 -17.87 9.54 2.67
C ALA A 442 -18.27 8.90 4.01
N PHE A 443 -17.35 8.14 4.61
CA PHE A 443 -17.59 7.56 5.94
C PHE A 443 -17.47 8.66 7.00
N ASP A 444 -18.41 8.68 7.94
CA ASP A 444 -18.34 9.61 9.08
C ASP A 444 -17.09 9.31 9.93
N GLY A 445 -16.33 10.35 10.27
CA GLY A 445 -15.10 10.25 11.05
C GLY A 445 -13.88 9.69 10.30
N MET A 446 -13.93 9.52 8.97
CA MET A 446 -12.76 9.06 8.22
C MET A 446 -11.65 10.11 8.15
N GLU A 447 -10.40 9.65 8.08
CA GLU A 447 -9.24 10.52 7.89
C GLU A 447 -9.38 11.31 6.59
N GLY A 448 -9.19 12.64 6.66
CA GLY A 448 -9.30 13.51 5.49
C GLY A 448 -10.71 13.97 5.13
N PHE A 449 -11.74 13.66 5.95
CA PHE A 449 -13.13 14.08 5.71
C PHE A 449 -13.27 15.59 5.42
N GLU A 450 -12.61 16.43 6.22
CA GLU A 450 -12.59 17.90 6.06
C GLU A 450 -12.02 18.36 4.71
N ASN A 451 -11.19 17.55 4.06
CA ASN A 451 -10.63 17.91 2.77
C ASN A 451 -11.66 17.71 1.64
N PHE A 452 -12.57 16.74 1.76
CA PHE A 452 -13.65 16.55 0.79
C PHE A 452 -14.66 17.70 0.84
N GLU A 453 -14.90 18.25 2.03
CA GLU A 453 -15.79 19.41 2.22
C GLU A 453 -15.31 20.66 1.48
N LYS A 454 -14.00 20.79 1.26
CA LYS A 454 -13.42 21.89 0.50
C LYS A 454 -13.64 21.75 -1.02
N ILE A 455 -14.05 20.57 -1.48
CA ILE A 455 -14.27 20.26 -2.91
C ILE A 455 -15.75 20.40 -3.27
N ALA A 456 -16.63 19.75 -2.51
CA ALA A 456 -18.07 19.73 -2.76
C ALA A 456 -18.84 19.41 -1.48
N PRO A 457 -20.17 19.66 -1.43
CA PRO A 457 -21.02 19.19 -0.34
C PRO A 457 -20.76 17.72 -0.03
N THR A 458 -20.36 17.44 1.21
CA THR A 458 -19.92 16.10 1.63
C THR A 458 -20.84 15.58 2.73
N VAL A 459 -21.47 14.44 2.46
CA VAL A 459 -22.34 13.72 3.39
C VAL A 459 -21.56 12.58 4.03
N GLY A 460 -21.44 12.65 5.36
CA GLY A 460 -20.83 11.61 6.18
C GLY A 460 -21.86 10.58 6.62
N ILE A 461 -21.59 9.30 6.36
CA ILE A 461 -22.46 8.19 6.74
C ILE A 461 -21.72 7.28 7.72
N LYS A 462 -22.34 7.03 8.87
CA LYS A 462 -21.80 6.13 9.88
C LYS A 462 -22.05 4.67 9.47
N TYR A 463 -20.97 3.91 9.34
CA TYR A 463 -21.04 2.50 8.98
C TYR A 463 -21.83 1.68 10.02
N GLY A 464 -22.70 0.79 9.54
CA GLY A 464 -23.53 -0.10 10.39
C GLY A 464 -24.60 0.59 11.24
N ALA A 465 -24.86 1.89 11.04
CA ALA A 465 -25.86 2.61 11.84
C ALA A 465 -27.32 2.29 11.45
N MET A 466 -27.55 1.84 10.22
CA MET A 466 -28.85 1.47 9.67
C MET A 466 -28.76 0.08 9.04
N SER A 467 -29.88 -0.64 9.01
CA SER A 467 -29.98 -1.84 8.16
C SER A 467 -29.86 -1.46 6.68
N TYR A 468 -29.52 -2.42 5.81
CA TYR A 468 -29.40 -2.17 4.38
C TYR A 468 -30.71 -1.65 3.74
N ARG A 469 -31.87 -2.08 4.26
CA ARG A 469 -33.19 -1.61 3.82
C ARG A 469 -33.41 -0.14 4.19
N GLU A 470 -33.17 0.21 5.45
CA GLU A 470 -33.29 1.59 5.94
C GLU A 470 -32.30 2.52 5.25
N GLN A 471 -31.06 2.06 5.06
CA GLN A 471 -30.02 2.78 4.36
C GLN A 471 -30.43 3.07 2.92
N LEU A 472 -31.01 2.12 2.19
CA LEU A 472 -31.49 2.34 0.83
C LEU A 472 -32.63 3.36 0.76
N VAL A 473 -33.59 3.30 1.69
CA VAL A 473 -34.65 4.32 1.79
C VAL A 473 -34.05 5.70 2.03
N GLU A 474 -33.03 5.78 2.89
CA GLU A 474 -32.36 7.04 3.21
C GLU A 474 -31.58 7.60 2.00
N PHE A 475 -30.87 6.75 1.26
CA PHE A 475 -30.29 7.12 -0.04
C PHE A 475 -31.33 7.57 -1.05
N GLY A 476 -32.51 6.91 -1.07
CA GLY A 476 -33.65 7.31 -1.89
C GLY A 476 -34.07 8.75 -1.60
N LYS A 477 -34.22 9.13 -0.33
CA LYS A 477 -34.56 10.52 0.05
C LYS A 477 -33.45 11.51 -0.30
N MET A 478 -32.19 11.16 0.00
CA MET A 478 -31.04 12.03 -0.24
C MET A 478 -30.86 12.34 -1.73
N LEU A 479 -31.11 11.36 -2.60
CA LEU A 479 -30.84 11.45 -4.04
C LEU A 479 -32.11 11.62 -4.89
N ASN A 480 -33.27 11.84 -4.26
CA ASN A 480 -34.57 11.99 -4.93
C ASN A 480 -34.89 10.78 -5.83
N ARG A 481 -34.84 9.59 -5.21
CA ARG A 481 -35.03 8.24 -5.78
C ARG A 481 -35.86 7.33 -4.86
N GLU A 482 -36.81 7.90 -4.11
CA GLU A 482 -37.63 7.15 -3.16
C GLU A 482 -38.50 6.09 -3.84
N LYS A 483 -38.92 6.33 -5.09
CA LYS A 483 -39.72 5.36 -5.86
C LYS A 483 -38.88 4.14 -6.24
N GLU A 484 -37.66 4.36 -6.70
CA GLU A 484 -36.70 3.33 -7.07
C GLU A 484 -36.26 2.52 -5.84
N ALA A 485 -36.05 3.19 -4.69
CA ALA A 485 -35.79 2.53 -3.42
C ALA A 485 -36.95 1.61 -3.02
N ALA A 486 -38.19 2.11 -3.05
CA ALA A 486 -39.38 1.32 -2.73
C ALA A 486 -39.58 0.15 -3.71
N GLN A 487 -39.33 0.38 -5.00
CA GLN A 487 -39.42 -0.67 -6.01
C GLN A 487 -38.39 -1.78 -5.76
N TRP A 488 -37.15 -1.42 -5.44
CA TRP A 488 -36.13 -2.43 -5.12
C TRP A 488 -36.51 -3.25 -3.89
N ILE A 489 -37.00 -2.60 -2.82
CA ILE A 489 -37.44 -3.29 -1.60
C ILE A 489 -38.56 -4.28 -1.90
N ASN A 490 -39.57 -3.88 -2.68
CA ASN A 490 -40.66 -4.78 -3.06
C ASN A 490 -40.16 -5.99 -3.86
N ASN A 491 -39.30 -5.77 -4.86
CA ASN A 491 -38.71 -6.85 -5.64
C ASN A 491 -37.86 -7.79 -4.78
N TRP A 492 -37.16 -7.23 -3.80
CA TRP A 492 -36.35 -8.00 -2.86
C TRP A 492 -37.24 -8.85 -1.94
N ASP A 493 -38.33 -8.29 -1.40
CA ASP A 493 -39.29 -9.02 -0.57
C ASP A 493 -39.95 -10.18 -1.33
N GLU A 494 -40.30 -9.98 -2.61
CA GLU A 494 -40.79 -11.04 -3.49
C GLU A 494 -39.76 -12.17 -3.63
N LYS A 495 -38.49 -11.84 -3.94
CA LYS A 495 -37.41 -12.83 -4.05
C LYS A 495 -37.18 -13.61 -2.75
N ILE A 496 -37.23 -12.94 -1.60
CA ILE A 496 -37.11 -13.60 -0.30
C ILE A 496 -38.31 -14.52 -0.06
N ALA A 497 -39.53 -14.06 -0.31
CA ALA A 497 -40.74 -14.86 -0.13
C ALA A 497 -40.74 -16.12 -1.00
N ASP A 498 -40.29 -16.02 -2.25
CA ASP A 498 -40.23 -17.13 -3.21
C ASP A 498 -39.27 -18.25 -2.76
N ASN A 499 -38.24 -17.92 -1.98
CA ASN A 499 -37.20 -18.88 -1.60
C ASN A 499 -37.27 -19.31 -0.13
N LYS A 500 -37.74 -18.45 0.78
CA LYS A 500 -37.62 -18.64 2.23
C LYS A 500 -38.18 -19.98 2.71
N SER A 501 -39.41 -20.32 2.33
CA SER A 501 -40.05 -21.56 2.79
C SER A 501 -39.32 -22.81 2.31
N THR A 502 -38.89 -22.83 1.04
CA THR A 502 -38.11 -23.94 0.48
C THR A 502 -36.77 -24.11 1.21
N ILE A 503 -36.07 -23.01 1.45
CA ILE A 503 -34.77 -23.05 2.14
C ILE A 503 -34.93 -23.49 3.60
N GLN A 504 -35.97 -23.01 4.30
CA GLN A 504 -36.28 -23.45 5.66
C GLN A 504 -36.62 -24.94 5.72
N GLU A 505 -37.29 -25.50 4.71
CA GLU A 505 -37.57 -26.94 4.63
C GLU A 505 -36.30 -27.76 4.38
N VAL A 506 -35.40 -27.29 3.51
CA VAL A 506 -34.11 -27.96 3.22
C VAL A 506 -33.23 -28.05 4.47
N VAL A 507 -33.14 -26.94 5.22
CA VAL A 507 -32.31 -26.82 6.42
C VAL A 507 -32.97 -27.47 7.64
N GLY A 508 -34.29 -27.34 7.79
CA GLY A 508 -35.02 -27.84 8.96
C GLY A 508 -34.50 -27.24 10.27
N ASP A 509 -34.33 -28.08 11.28
CA ASP A 509 -33.79 -27.67 12.60
C ASP A 509 -32.26 -27.58 12.64
N GLN A 510 -31.58 -27.82 11.51
CA GLN A 510 -30.13 -27.79 11.42
C GLN A 510 -29.58 -26.35 11.51
N THR A 511 -28.31 -26.24 11.85
CA THR A 511 -27.63 -24.97 12.08
C THR A 511 -26.74 -24.55 10.93
N VAL A 512 -26.62 -23.24 10.69
CA VAL A 512 -25.78 -22.63 9.65
C VAL A 512 -24.72 -21.75 10.30
N SER A 513 -23.49 -21.81 9.80
CA SER A 513 -22.37 -20.96 10.23
C SER A 513 -21.78 -20.18 9.07
N LEU A 514 -21.39 -18.92 9.35
CA LEU A 514 -20.67 -18.03 8.44
C LEU A 514 -19.28 -17.78 8.98
N MET A 515 -18.26 -18.29 8.29
CA MET A 515 -16.86 -18.19 8.71
C MET A 515 -16.03 -17.40 7.71
N GLY A 516 -15.04 -16.68 8.19
CA GLY A 516 -14.08 -16.01 7.33
C GLY A 516 -12.82 -15.61 8.06
N GLY A 517 -12.05 -14.71 7.46
CA GLY A 517 -10.75 -14.30 7.98
C GLY A 517 -9.56 -14.64 7.08
N THR A 518 -8.40 -14.83 7.71
CA THR A 518 -7.10 -14.88 7.03
C THR A 518 -6.34 -16.16 7.37
N ASP A 519 -5.10 -16.25 6.90
CA ASP A 519 -4.18 -17.35 7.22
C ASP A 519 -3.76 -17.43 8.70
N LYS A 520 -4.16 -16.45 9.52
CA LYS A 520 -3.77 -16.34 10.94
C LYS A 520 -4.93 -16.32 11.92
N GLU A 521 -6.08 -15.83 11.51
CA GLU A 521 -7.25 -15.62 12.38
C GLU A 521 -8.52 -16.01 11.64
N VAL A 522 -9.38 -16.77 12.32
CA VAL A 522 -10.69 -17.18 11.84
C VAL A 522 -11.75 -16.44 12.63
N TYR A 523 -12.75 -15.93 11.92
CA TYR A 523 -13.86 -15.18 12.44
C TYR A 523 -15.16 -15.93 12.16
N ILE A 524 -16.12 -15.81 13.08
CA ILE A 524 -17.51 -16.15 12.85
C ILE A 524 -18.34 -14.87 12.72
N TYR A 525 -19.24 -14.83 11.75
CA TYR A 525 -20.10 -13.68 11.45
C TYR A 525 -21.55 -13.92 11.85
N GLY A 526 -22.22 -12.83 12.23
CA GLY A 526 -23.64 -12.79 12.56
C GLY A 526 -24.50 -12.34 11.38
N ASP A 527 -25.62 -11.69 11.68
CA ASP A 527 -26.64 -11.20 10.76
C ASP A 527 -26.42 -9.75 10.30
N HIS A 528 -25.31 -9.15 10.71
CA HIS A 528 -24.87 -7.81 10.33
C HIS A 528 -23.44 -7.90 9.78
N TYR A 529 -23.09 -7.05 8.81
CA TYR A 529 -21.75 -6.95 8.19
C TYR A 529 -21.44 -7.91 7.03
N SER A 530 -22.44 -8.23 6.20
CA SER A 530 -22.30 -8.96 4.94
C SER A 530 -22.02 -10.47 5.07
N ARG A 531 -21.32 -11.06 4.08
CA ARG A 531 -21.03 -12.51 3.94
C ARG A 531 -22.30 -13.37 3.85
N GLY A 532 -23.41 -12.76 3.46
CA GLY A 532 -24.73 -13.39 3.43
C GLY A 532 -25.42 -13.50 4.80
N GLY A 533 -24.88 -12.89 5.85
CA GLY A 533 -25.47 -12.88 7.21
C GLY A 533 -26.88 -12.31 7.25
N GLU A 534 -27.07 -11.17 6.58
CA GLU A 534 -28.36 -10.50 6.45
C GLU A 534 -29.41 -11.43 5.80
N ILE A 535 -28.99 -12.30 4.88
CA ILE A 535 -29.87 -13.23 4.17
C ILE A 535 -30.15 -14.47 5.01
N ILE A 536 -29.10 -15.12 5.52
CA ILE A 536 -29.21 -16.42 6.22
C ILE A 536 -29.94 -16.26 7.55
N TYR A 537 -29.51 -15.31 8.38
CA TYR A 537 -30.05 -15.14 9.73
C TYR A 537 -31.14 -14.06 9.78
N GLY A 538 -31.05 -13.02 8.95
CA GLY A 538 -32.05 -11.94 8.90
C GLY A 538 -33.30 -12.30 8.10
N GLU A 539 -33.14 -12.49 6.79
CA GLU A 539 -34.27 -12.73 5.88
C GLU A 539 -34.85 -14.14 6.03
N PHE A 540 -34.01 -15.17 5.95
CA PHE A 540 -34.43 -16.57 6.04
C PHE A 540 -34.62 -17.07 7.47
N GLN A 541 -34.05 -16.38 8.46
CA GLN A 541 -34.19 -16.71 9.89
C GLN A 541 -33.77 -18.15 10.20
N LEU A 542 -32.67 -18.59 9.60
CA LEU A 542 -32.11 -19.91 9.84
C LEU A 542 -31.41 -19.96 11.21
N ASN A 543 -31.38 -21.16 11.81
CA ASN A 543 -30.76 -21.34 13.12
C ASN A 543 -29.24 -21.25 13.04
N ALA A 544 -28.62 -20.54 13.99
CA ALA A 544 -27.19 -20.55 14.20
C ALA A 544 -26.81 -21.52 15.34
N PRO A 545 -25.58 -22.05 15.39
CA PRO A 545 -25.10 -22.76 16.58
C PRO A 545 -25.18 -21.87 17.82
N ALA A 546 -25.39 -22.46 19.01
CA ALA A 546 -25.67 -21.70 20.23
C ALA A 546 -24.61 -20.64 20.58
N LEU A 547 -23.32 -20.91 20.31
CA LEU A 547 -22.26 -19.94 20.52
C LEU A 547 -22.21 -18.86 19.44
N VAL A 548 -22.58 -19.17 18.20
CA VAL A 548 -22.74 -18.16 17.14
C VAL A 548 -23.90 -17.22 17.47
N GLN A 549 -25.03 -17.78 17.93
CA GLN A 549 -26.19 -17.00 18.38
C GLN A 549 -25.79 -16.00 19.49
N LYS A 550 -25.10 -16.50 20.52
CA LYS A 550 -24.72 -15.68 21.68
C LYS A 550 -23.60 -14.69 21.38
N GLU A 551 -22.55 -15.13 20.70
CA GLU A 551 -21.33 -14.33 20.56
C GLU A 551 -21.34 -13.45 19.31
N ALA A 552 -21.97 -13.88 18.20
CA ALA A 552 -21.99 -13.12 16.94
C ALA A 552 -23.31 -12.35 16.72
N LEU A 553 -24.48 -12.99 16.90
CA LEU A 553 -25.77 -12.35 16.64
C LEU A 553 -26.20 -11.40 17.77
N GLU A 554 -26.11 -11.84 19.03
CA GLU A 554 -26.53 -11.02 20.18
C GLU A 554 -25.57 -9.88 20.52
N SER A 555 -24.27 -10.05 20.28
CA SER A 555 -23.25 -9.02 20.58
C SER A 555 -23.29 -7.83 19.62
N LYS A 556 -23.79 -8.04 18.40
CA LYS A 556 -23.76 -7.08 17.27
C LYS A 556 -22.35 -6.57 16.91
N GLU A 557 -21.32 -7.30 17.30
CA GLU A 557 -19.94 -7.06 16.85
C GLU A 557 -19.80 -7.42 15.36
N TRP A 558 -18.79 -6.86 14.70
CA TRP A 558 -18.56 -7.10 13.26
C TRP A 558 -18.17 -8.55 12.94
N GLY A 559 -17.67 -9.28 13.92
CA GLY A 559 -17.26 -10.67 13.84
C GLY A 559 -16.56 -11.10 15.12
N VAL A 560 -16.58 -12.39 15.43
CA VAL A 560 -15.95 -12.93 16.63
C VAL A 560 -14.75 -13.77 16.23
N ALA A 561 -13.56 -13.32 16.62
CA ALA A 561 -12.34 -14.10 16.45
C ALA A 561 -12.36 -15.31 17.40
N PHE A 562 -12.01 -16.49 16.90
CA PHE A 562 -11.88 -17.68 17.72
C PHE A 562 -10.64 -18.51 17.38
N SER A 563 -10.10 -19.20 18.39
CA SER A 563 -9.02 -20.18 18.19
C SER A 563 -9.56 -21.41 17.47
N ILE A 564 -8.77 -21.99 16.56
CA ILE A 564 -9.17 -23.19 15.81
C ILE A 564 -9.52 -24.39 16.71
N GLU A 565 -9.03 -24.43 17.94
CA GLU A 565 -9.39 -25.43 18.94
C GLU A 565 -10.89 -25.39 19.30
N ARG A 566 -11.53 -24.22 19.15
CA ARG A 566 -12.97 -24.01 19.34
C ARG A 566 -13.77 -24.19 18.05
N LEU A 567 -13.18 -24.66 16.95
CA LEU A 567 -13.88 -24.79 15.67
C LEU A 567 -15.16 -25.62 15.77
N LEU A 568 -15.16 -26.70 16.57
CA LEU A 568 -16.33 -27.54 16.81
C LEU A 568 -17.48 -26.80 17.49
N ASP A 569 -17.18 -25.79 18.29
CA ASP A 569 -18.16 -24.99 19.02
C ASP A 569 -18.95 -24.04 18.11
N TYR A 570 -18.33 -23.62 17.00
CA TYR A 570 -18.89 -22.67 16.04
C TYR A 570 -19.31 -23.32 14.72
N ALA A 571 -18.97 -24.58 14.49
CA ALA A 571 -19.32 -25.30 13.26
C ALA A 571 -20.78 -25.75 13.29
N GLY A 572 -21.59 -25.18 12.41
CA GLY A 572 -22.94 -25.64 12.14
C GLY A 572 -22.97 -26.88 11.24
N ASP A 573 -24.16 -27.39 11.02
CA ASP A 573 -24.43 -28.47 10.07
C ASP A 573 -24.17 -28.06 8.61
N PHE A 574 -24.37 -26.78 8.33
CA PHE A 574 -24.05 -26.12 7.07
C PHE A 574 -23.02 -25.01 7.33
N ILE A 575 -21.99 -24.91 6.50
CA ILE A 575 -20.94 -23.92 6.66
C ILE A 575 -20.77 -23.14 5.37
N PHE A 576 -20.88 -21.82 5.45
CA PHE A 576 -20.40 -20.92 4.42
C PHE A 576 -19.08 -20.33 4.91
N VAL A 577 -18.03 -20.42 4.09
CA VAL A 577 -16.67 -20.05 4.48
C VAL A 577 -15.99 -19.26 3.39
N GLU A 578 -15.41 -18.11 3.72
CA GLU A 578 -14.57 -17.34 2.80
C GLU A 578 -13.35 -18.19 2.34
N ASP A 579 -12.99 -18.07 1.07
CA ASP A 579 -11.87 -18.79 0.45
C ASP A 579 -10.53 -18.51 1.14
N THR A 580 -10.32 -17.28 1.62
CA THR A 580 -9.14 -16.86 2.39
C THR A 580 -9.00 -17.62 3.71
N ALA A 581 -10.10 -17.80 4.45
CA ALA A 581 -10.09 -18.55 5.71
C ALA A 581 -10.02 -20.05 5.48
N LEU A 582 -10.66 -20.53 4.40
CA LEU A 582 -10.67 -21.94 4.05
C LEU A 582 -9.27 -22.49 3.77
N ALA A 583 -8.37 -21.68 3.20
CA ALA A 583 -6.99 -22.06 2.96
C ALA A 583 -6.29 -22.51 4.24
N PHE A 584 -6.50 -21.79 5.35
CA PHE A 584 -5.97 -22.12 6.67
C PHE A 584 -6.74 -23.24 7.35
N LEU A 585 -8.08 -23.19 7.33
CA LEU A 585 -8.92 -24.19 8.00
C LEU A 585 -8.67 -25.61 7.47
N LYS A 586 -8.45 -25.76 6.15
CA LYS A 586 -8.18 -27.07 5.52
C LYS A 586 -6.91 -27.76 6.03
N GLU A 587 -5.94 -27.02 6.55
CA GLU A 587 -4.71 -27.59 7.13
C GLU A 587 -4.96 -28.26 8.48
N SER A 588 -6.08 -27.94 9.14
CA SER A 588 -6.43 -28.47 10.45
C SER A 588 -7.13 -29.82 10.37
N ILE A 589 -6.72 -30.73 11.25
CA ILE A 589 -7.40 -32.02 11.45
C ILE A 589 -8.86 -31.78 11.90
N LEU A 590 -9.11 -30.76 12.75
CA LEU A 590 -10.45 -30.48 13.26
C LEU A 590 -11.43 -30.13 12.14
N TRP A 591 -10.99 -29.37 11.13
CA TRP A 591 -11.82 -29.03 9.97
C TRP A 591 -12.22 -30.27 9.17
N ASN A 592 -11.24 -31.12 8.83
CA ASN A 592 -11.47 -32.32 8.04
C ASN A 592 -12.37 -33.35 8.74
N GLU A 593 -12.45 -33.29 10.07
CA GLU A 593 -13.31 -34.17 10.86
C GLU A 593 -14.76 -33.67 11.01
N LEU A 594 -15.06 -32.41 10.64
CA LEU A 594 -16.39 -31.83 10.78
C LEU A 594 -17.46 -32.60 9.99
N PRO A 595 -18.64 -32.87 10.58
CA PRO A 595 -19.76 -33.49 9.87
C PRO A 595 -20.18 -32.72 8.62
N ALA A 596 -20.19 -31.38 8.67
CA ALA A 596 -20.51 -30.54 7.51
C ALA A 596 -19.53 -30.77 6.34
N VAL A 597 -18.23 -30.89 6.63
CA VAL A 597 -17.18 -31.15 5.64
C VAL A 597 -17.33 -32.54 5.04
N LYS A 598 -17.51 -33.57 5.88
CA LYS A 598 -17.66 -34.97 5.43
C LYS A 598 -18.92 -35.20 4.58
N ASN A 599 -19.98 -34.43 4.83
CA ASN A 599 -21.25 -34.54 4.12
C ASN A 599 -21.40 -33.53 2.98
N ASN A 600 -20.31 -32.85 2.55
CA ASN A 600 -20.33 -31.86 1.47
C ASN A 600 -21.34 -30.70 1.69
N LYS A 601 -21.54 -30.29 2.94
CA LYS A 601 -22.39 -29.16 3.36
C LYS A 601 -21.59 -27.87 3.59
N VAL A 602 -20.55 -27.67 2.77
CA VAL A 602 -19.68 -26.50 2.83
C VAL A 602 -19.75 -25.71 1.53
N THR A 603 -20.07 -24.43 1.62
CA THR A 603 -20.08 -23.48 0.51
C THR A 603 -18.90 -22.53 0.66
N ILE A 604 -18.13 -22.36 -0.42
CA ILE A 604 -17.01 -21.43 -0.44
C ILE A 604 -17.53 -20.08 -0.95
N LEU A 605 -17.25 -19.02 -0.19
CA LEU A 605 -17.53 -17.64 -0.56
C LEU A 605 -16.24 -16.98 -1.07
N ASP A 606 -16.35 -16.18 -2.12
CA ASP A 606 -15.27 -15.28 -2.51
C ASP A 606 -15.19 -14.12 -1.50
N SER A 607 -14.04 -13.94 -0.85
CA SER A 607 -13.90 -12.94 0.22
C SER A 607 -14.12 -11.51 -0.26
N ASP A 608 -13.69 -11.18 -1.47
CA ASP A 608 -13.79 -9.83 -2.01
C ASP A 608 -15.23 -9.53 -2.46
N ALA A 609 -15.88 -10.51 -3.09
CA ALA A 609 -17.26 -10.38 -3.55
C ALA A 609 -18.27 -10.35 -2.39
N SER A 610 -18.04 -11.16 -1.36
CA SER A 610 -18.94 -11.30 -0.21
C SER A 610 -18.75 -10.23 0.88
N TYR A 611 -17.88 -9.24 0.64
CA TYR A 611 -17.58 -8.17 1.59
C TYR A 611 -18.72 -7.15 1.77
N PHE A 612 -19.44 -6.86 0.69
CA PHE A 612 -20.41 -5.77 0.62
C PHE A 612 -21.84 -6.23 0.93
N ASN A 613 -22.60 -5.44 1.70
CA ASN A 613 -24.03 -5.67 1.96
C ASN A 613 -24.93 -4.63 1.29
N ASP A 614 -24.45 -4.02 0.21
CA ASP A 614 -25.28 -3.15 -0.60
C ASP A 614 -26.31 -3.97 -1.41
N PRO A 615 -27.41 -3.34 -1.86
CA PRO A 615 -28.46 -3.98 -2.64
C PRO A 615 -28.00 -4.81 -3.85
N VAL A 616 -27.02 -4.36 -4.62
CA VAL A 616 -26.54 -5.07 -5.81
C VAL A 616 -25.77 -6.33 -5.39
N SER A 617 -24.94 -6.20 -4.36
CA SER A 617 -24.18 -7.34 -3.81
C SER A 617 -25.10 -8.36 -3.14
N LEU A 618 -26.12 -7.92 -2.39
CA LEU A 618 -27.09 -8.80 -1.73
C LEU A 618 -27.91 -9.62 -2.73
N GLU A 619 -28.29 -9.04 -3.89
CA GLU A 619 -28.94 -9.80 -4.96
C GLU A 619 -28.10 -10.98 -5.45
N LYS A 620 -26.79 -10.77 -5.64
CA LYS A 620 -25.89 -11.85 -6.06
C LYS A 620 -25.60 -12.84 -4.94
N GLN A 621 -25.48 -12.37 -3.71
CA GLN A 621 -25.31 -13.26 -2.56
C GLN A 621 -26.55 -14.13 -2.32
N LEU A 622 -27.76 -13.62 -2.55
CA LEU A 622 -28.99 -14.40 -2.47
C LEU A 622 -28.98 -15.57 -3.47
N ASP A 623 -28.61 -15.29 -4.72
CA ASP A 623 -28.50 -16.33 -5.76
C ASP A 623 -27.54 -17.45 -5.31
N ILE A 624 -26.38 -17.09 -4.74
CA ILE A 624 -25.37 -18.04 -4.25
C ILE A 624 -25.90 -18.85 -3.06
N VAL A 625 -26.55 -18.21 -2.08
CA VAL A 625 -27.11 -18.88 -0.90
C VAL A 625 -28.21 -19.87 -1.31
N VAL A 626 -29.11 -19.46 -2.19
CA VAL A 626 -30.19 -20.33 -2.69
C VAL A 626 -29.61 -21.49 -3.50
N GLU A 627 -28.65 -21.24 -4.39
CA GLU A 627 -28.00 -22.29 -5.18
C GLU A 627 -27.26 -23.30 -4.28
N ALA A 628 -26.58 -22.82 -3.23
CA ALA A 628 -25.88 -23.64 -2.27
C ALA A 628 -26.82 -24.64 -1.58
N PHE A 629 -27.91 -24.16 -0.99
CA PHE A 629 -28.87 -25.04 -0.32
C PHE A 629 -29.57 -26.00 -1.28
N ASN A 630 -29.94 -25.54 -2.48
CA ASN A 630 -30.54 -26.39 -3.50
C ASN A 630 -29.59 -27.50 -3.99
N LYS A 631 -28.27 -27.26 -4.04
CA LYS A 631 -27.27 -28.30 -4.34
C LYS A 631 -27.15 -29.32 -3.21
N MET A 632 -27.24 -28.87 -1.97
CA MET A 632 -27.10 -29.72 -0.79
C MET A 632 -28.32 -30.61 -0.55
N ASP A 633 -29.52 -30.18 -0.96
CA ASP A 633 -30.73 -30.99 -0.88
C ASP A 633 -30.71 -32.18 -1.86
N LYS A 634 -30.16 -32.00 -3.08
CA LYS A 634 -30.03 -33.07 -4.09
C LYS A 634 -29.06 -34.19 -3.72
N ASN A 635 -28.29 -34.02 -2.64
CA ASN A 635 -27.35 -35.01 -2.12
C ASN A 635 -27.89 -35.79 -0.90
N LYS A 636 -29.14 -35.51 -0.46
CA LYS A 636 -29.92 -36.42 0.40
C LYS A 636 -30.49 -37.55 -0.45
#